data_AF-A0A2V6WPT8-F1
#
_entry.id   AF-A0A2V6WPT8-F1
#
_cell.length_a   1.000
_cell.length_b   1.000
_cell.length_c   1.000
_cell.angle_alpha   90.00
_cell.angle_beta   90.00
_cell.angle_gamma   90.00
#
_symmetry.space_group_name_H-M   'P 1'
#
loop_
_entity.id
_entity.type
_entity.pdbx_description
1 polymer ?
#
loop_
_entity_poly.entity_id
_entity_poly.type
_entity_poly.pdbx_seq_one_letter_code
_entity_poly.pdbx_strand_id
1 'polypeptide(L)'
;MRALTLVVAVLLLGGCAALDFVPGAGGTSTVVGESDDFIVVVATHDGETAEALARTHLRDPAKAWMIEDFNGAREFKSGKRVVIPKRPWNLAGVDPTGYQLVPILVYHNLGAQSSGRLVLGVQAFAEQMNYLKREGYRVVSLAEFVEWLRLKRQLPRKSVVLTFDDGYQSFREYAYPVLKKLGFPATLFVYTDYVGASRNALSWEQLKGLAAEGFDVQAHSKTHGDLRRAPGETDAQYAKRMQAELAEPPRLFQRQLGQGVQFLAYPYGRVDDDLLTRVREQGYAAAFTVRRESNPSFARPLRISRSQIYSEMTLEQFARNLNLFHHETLR
;
A
#
# COMPACT_ATOMS: atom_id res chain seq x y z
N MET A 1 59.17 -10.71 -50.54
CA MET A 1 60.14 -9.96 -49.71
C MET A 1 59.53 -9.70 -48.34
N ARG A 2 60.20 -10.23 -47.31
CA ARG A 2 60.14 -9.89 -45.87
C ARG A 2 58.80 -10.05 -45.12
N ALA A 3 58.76 -11.16 -44.38
CA ALA A 3 58.04 -11.33 -43.13
C ALA A 3 58.39 -10.25 -42.10
N LEU A 4 57.43 -9.88 -41.25
CA LEU A 4 57.72 -9.34 -39.94
C LEU A 4 56.72 -9.91 -38.92
N THR A 5 57.24 -10.86 -38.15
CA THR A 5 56.67 -11.39 -36.91
C THR A 5 56.74 -10.29 -35.85
N LEU A 6 55.64 -10.01 -35.15
CA LEU A 6 55.70 -9.28 -33.89
C LEU A 6 54.97 -10.08 -32.80
N VAL A 7 55.80 -10.65 -31.92
CA VAL A 7 55.46 -11.19 -30.62
C VAL A 7 55.12 -10.01 -29.71
N VAL A 8 53.97 -10.05 -29.03
CA VAL A 8 53.76 -9.21 -27.84
C VAL A 8 53.26 -10.08 -26.69
N ALA A 9 53.98 -9.91 -25.58
CA ALA A 9 53.99 -10.71 -24.37
C ALA A 9 52.68 -10.67 -23.59
N VAL A 10 52.38 -11.83 -22.98
CA VAL A 10 51.48 -11.98 -21.84
C VAL A 10 52.09 -11.25 -20.64
N LEU A 11 51.35 -10.29 -20.09
CA LEU A 11 51.64 -9.68 -18.79
C LEU A 11 50.50 -10.02 -17.83
N LEU A 12 50.72 -11.08 -17.06
CA LEU A 12 49.97 -11.39 -15.84
C LEU A 12 50.43 -10.42 -14.76
N LEU A 13 49.61 -9.41 -14.45
CA LEU A 13 49.77 -8.60 -13.25
C LEU A 13 48.68 -8.99 -12.27
N GLY A 14 49.08 -9.79 -11.27
CA GLY A 14 48.33 -9.99 -10.05
C GLY A 14 48.25 -8.66 -9.29
N GLY A 15 47.02 -8.26 -8.99
CA GLY A 15 46.74 -7.15 -8.08
C GLY A 15 45.77 -7.65 -7.01
N CYS A 16 46.31 -8.03 -5.85
CA CYS A 16 45.55 -8.13 -4.63
C CYS A 16 45.07 -6.72 -4.26
N ALA A 17 43.77 -6.46 -4.42
CA ALA A 17 43.13 -5.31 -3.80
C ALA A 17 42.28 -5.84 -2.63
N ALA A 18 42.70 -5.44 -1.44
CA ALA A 18 42.07 -5.80 -0.17
C ALA A 18 40.58 -5.44 -0.18
N LEU A 19 39.76 -6.43 0.18
CA LEU A 19 38.38 -6.20 0.55
C LEU A 19 38.38 -5.42 1.86
N ASP A 20 37.83 -4.20 1.83
CA ASP A 20 37.53 -3.43 3.02
C ASP A 20 36.55 -4.24 3.89
N PHE A 21 37.08 -4.70 5.02
CA PHE A 21 36.39 -5.45 6.04
C PHE A 21 35.45 -4.51 6.79
N VAL A 22 34.15 -4.56 6.50
CA VAL A 22 33.13 -3.92 7.34
C VAL A 22 32.84 -4.88 8.50
N PRO A 23 33.17 -4.55 9.76
CA PRO A 23 32.90 -5.43 10.89
C PRO A 23 31.43 -5.29 11.29
N GLY A 24 30.66 -6.36 11.09
CA GLY A 24 29.26 -6.43 11.51
C GLY A 24 28.54 -7.71 11.07
N ALA A 25 29.21 -8.87 11.11
CA ALA A 25 28.57 -10.16 10.85
C ALA A 25 28.31 -10.89 12.18
N GLY A 26 27.10 -10.70 12.72
CA GLY A 26 26.52 -11.64 13.69
C GLY A 26 26.34 -13.01 13.05
N GLY A 27 26.49 -14.07 13.83
CA GLY A 27 26.68 -15.45 13.39
C GLY A 27 25.77 -15.90 12.24
N THR A 28 26.39 -16.48 11.21
CA THR A 28 25.70 -16.96 10.02
C THR A 28 24.85 -18.18 10.35
N SER A 29 23.52 -18.04 10.31
CA SER A 29 22.59 -19.18 10.29
C SER A 29 23.08 -20.30 9.36
N THR A 30 22.95 -21.56 9.79
CA THR A 30 23.48 -22.70 9.03
C THR A 30 22.40 -23.25 8.10
N VAL A 31 22.65 -23.28 6.79
CA VAL A 31 21.75 -23.90 5.81
C VAL A 31 21.76 -25.42 6.00
N VAL A 32 20.59 -26.01 6.21
CA VAL A 32 20.41 -27.47 6.40
C VAL A 32 19.58 -28.11 5.29
N GLY A 33 19.01 -27.31 4.38
CA GLY A 33 18.33 -27.78 3.19
C GLY A 33 17.99 -26.61 2.26
N GLU A 34 17.96 -26.86 0.96
CA GLU A 34 17.58 -25.88 -0.04
C GLU A 34 16.88 -26.56 -1.21
N SER A 35 15.85 -25.89 -1.75
CA SER A 35 15.19 -26.20 -3.01
C SER A 35 15.06 -24.94 -3.86
N ASP A 36 14.39 -25.05 -5.01
CA ASP A 36 14.05 -23.90 -5.83
C ASP A 36 13.16 -22.88 -5.08
N ASP A 37 12.38 -23.37 -4.12
CA ASP A 37 11.30 -22.61 -3.47
C ASP A 37 11.65 -22.17 -2.05
N PHE A 38 12.50 -22.92 -1.35
CA PHE A 38 12.75 -22.72 0.07
C PHE A 38 14.22 -22.93 0.44
N ILE A 39 14.68 -22.18 1.43
CA ILE A 39 15.90 -22.46 2.19
C ILE A 39 15.48 -22.81 3.61
N VAL A 40 16.06 -23.85 4.19
CA VAL A 40 15.87 -24.19 5.60
C VAL A 40 17.18 -23.93 6.31
N VAL A 41 17.13 -23.07 7.32
CA VAL A 41 18.29 -22.71 8.14
C VAL A 41 18.06 -23.09 9.59
N VAL A 42 19.14 -23.23 10.35
CA VAL A 42 19.12 -23.29 11.81
C VAL A 42 19.64 -21.96 12.35
N ALA A 43 18.83 -21.28 13.16
CA ALA A 43 19.23 -20.06 13.84
C ALA A 43 20.41 -20.35 14.77
N THR A 44 21.48 -19.55 14.67
CA THR A 44 22.74 -19.80 15.39
C THR A 44 22.84 -19.12 16.74
N HIS A 45 22.00 -18.11 16.98
CA HIS A 45 21.93 -17.40 18.25
C HIS A 45 20.49 -17.04 18.60
N ASP A 46 20.28 -16.67 19.87
CA ASP A 46 19.01 -16.12 20.33
C ASP A 46 18.80 -14.73 19.74
N GLY A 47 17.57 -14.45 19.31
CA GLY A 47 17.21 -13.16 18.70
C GLY A 47 17.60 -13.03 17.23
N GLU A 48 17.89 -14.16 16.55
CA GLU A 48 18.06 -14.17 15.09
C GLU A 48 16.78 -13.64 14.43
N THR A 49 16.88 -12.56 13.66
CA THR A 49 15.70 -11.87 13.12
C THR A 49 15.37 -12.33 11.70
N ALA A 50 14.08 -12.29 11.34
CA ALA A 50 13.67 -12.51 9.96
C ALA A 50 14.33 -11.52 8.98
N GLU A 51 14.63 -10.29 9.42
CA GLU A 51 15.33 -9.30 8.59
C GLU A 51 16.79 -9.71 8.31
N ALA A 52 17.53 -10.18 9.32
CA ALA A 52 18.89 -10.66 9.16
C ALA A 52 18.95 -11.88 8.23
N LEU A 53 18.02 -12.82 8.40
CA LEU A 53 17.87 -13.98 7.53
C LEU A 53 17.53 -13.59 6.09
N ALA A 54 16.58 -12.67 5.88
CA ALA A 54 16.21 -12.19 4.54
C ALA A 54 17.36 -11.44 3.85
N ARG A 55 18.11 -10.62 4.61
CA ARG A 55 19.30 -9.94 4.10
C ARG A 55 20.37 -10.93 3.64
N THR A 56 20.60 -11.98 4.43
CA THR A 56 21.64 -12.98 4.15
C THR A 56 21.25 -13.88 2.97
N HIS A 57 20.04 -14.43 3.00
CA HIS A 57 19.64 -15.52 2.11
C HIS A 57 18.84 -15.06 0.90
N LEU A 58 18.11 -13.94 1.02
CA LEU A 58 17.30 -13.39 -0.09
C LEU A 58 17.92 -12.12 -0.69
N ARG A 59 18.99 -11.60 -0.08
CA ARG A 59 19.65 -10.33 -0.44
C ARG A 59 18.67 -9.14 -0.46
N ASP A 60 17.59 -9.26 0.31
CA ASP A 60 16.50 -8.31 0.34
C ASP A 60 15.84 -8.33 1.73
N PRO A 61 16.25 -7.44 2.66
CA PRO A 61 15.64 -7.36 3.99
C PRO A 61 14.15 -7.00 3.95
N ALA A 62 13.64 -6.39 2.86
CA ALA A 62 12.22 -6.10 2.74
C ALA A 62 11.38 -7.38 2.60
N LYS A 63 11.98 -8.53 2.27
CA LYS A 63 11.32 -9.85 2.27
C LYS A 63 11.26 -10.53 3.64
N ALA A 64 11.71 -9.88 4.72
CA ALA A 64 11.61 -10.42 6.08
C ALA A 64 10.20 -10.93 6.41
N TRP A 65 9.17 -10.21 5.96
CA TRP A 65 7.77 -10.58 6.18
C TRP A 65 7.42 -11.98 5.64
N MET A 66 8.08 -12.44 4.58
CA MET A 66 7.85 -13.78 4.02
C MET A 66 8.27 -14.85 5.02
N ILE A 67 9.41 -14.65 5.67
CA ILE A 67 9.93 -15.53 6.71
C ILE A 67 9.03 -15.43 7.95
N GLU A 68 8.62 -14.23 8.34
CA GLU A 68 7.73 -14.02 9.48
C GLU A 68 6.38 -14.74 9.31
N ASP A 69 5.73 -14.55 8.17
CA ASP A 69 4.40 -15.09 7.91
C ASP A 69 4.43 -16.62 7.78
N PHE A 70 5.48 -17.16 7.16
CA PHE A 70 5.64 -18.60 6.98
C PHE A 70 5.94 -19.33 8.30
N ASN A 71 6.75 -18.72 9.17
CA ASN A 71 7.17 -19.36 10.43
C ASN A 71 6.34 -18.93 11.65
N GLY A 72 5.53 -17.87 11.53
CA GLY A 72 4.73 -17.32 12.63
C GLY A 72 5.53 -16.58 13.70
N ALA A 73 6.76 -16.14 13.41
CA ALA A 73 7.64 -15.47 14.36
C ALA A 73 8.57 -14.45 13.69
N ARG A 74 8.91 -13.38 14.41
CA ARG A 74 9.85 -12.33 13.94
C ARG A 74 11.29 -12.57 14.33
N GLU A 75 11.47 -13.29 15.43
CA GLU A 75 12.76 -13.63 16.01
C GLU A 75 12.78 -15.11 16.35
N PHE A 76 13.96 -15.70 16.24
CA PHE A 76 14.16 -17.13 16.41
C PHE A 76 15.20 -17.40 17.50
N LYS A 77 14.98 -18.47 18.24
CA LYS A 77 15.90 -18.98 19.26
C LYS A 77 16.98 -19.84 18.63
N SER A 78 18.16 -19.88 19.25
CA SER A 78 19.25 -20.73 18.78
C SER A 78 18.78 -22.19 18.66
N GLY A 79 19.20 -22.87 17.59
CA GLY A 79 18.80 -24.24 17.27
C GLY A 79 17.44 -24.38 16.59
N LYS A 80 16.62 -23.32 16.50
CA LYS A 80 15.33 -23.36 15.80
C LYS A 80 15.55 -23.47 14.28
N ARG A 81 14.88 -24.44 13.64
CA ARG A 81 14.74 -24.48 12.18
C ARG A 81 13.80 -23.39 11.70
N VAL A 82 14.23 -22.63 10.70
CA VAL A 82 13.50 -21.53 10.07
C VAL A 82 13.42 -21.79 8.57
N VAL A 83 12.22 -21.69 8.02
CA VAL A 83 11.97 -21.83 6.57
C VAL A 83 11.97 -20.45 5.93
N ILE A 84 12.74 -20.28 4.86
CA ILE A 84 12.89 -19.03 4.13
C ILE A 84 12.30 -19.23 2.73
N PRO A 85 11.11 -18.71 2.43
CA PRO A 85 10.55 -18.78 1.08
C PRO A 85 11.34 -17.90 0.10
N LYS A 86 11.68 -18.45 -1.07
CA LYS A 86 12.39 -17.76 -2.16
C LYS A 86 11.44 -16.98 -3.08
N ARG A 87 10.15 -17.37 -3.10
CA ARG A 87 9.08 -16.77 -3.92
C ARG A 87 7.73 -16.75 -3.16
N PRO A 88 6.73 -15.97 -3.64
CA PRO A 88 5.38 -16.02 -3.09
C PRO A 88 4.80 -17.44 -3.12
N TRP A 89 4.05 -17.81 -2.08
CA TRP A 89 3.42 -19.15 -1.95
C TRP A 89 1.91 -19.07 -1.73
N ASN A 90 1.38 -17.90 -1.34
CA ASN A 90 -0.04 -17.71 -1.09
C ASN A 90 -0.54 -16.37 -1.67
N LEU A 91 -0.61 -16.29 -3.01
CA LEU A 91 -1.03 -15.07 -3.72
C LEU A 91 -2.48 -14.67 -3.39
N ALA A 92 -3.36 -15.63 -3.11
CA ALA A 92 -4.75 -15.35 -2.79
C ALA A 92 -4.99 -15.03 -1.31
N GLY A 93 -4.01 -15.28 -0.43
CA GLY A 93 -4.19 -15.20 1.01
C GLY A 93 -5.23 -16.20 1.54
N VAL A 94 -5.40 -17.35 0.88
CA VAL A 94 -6.35 -18.39 1.30
C VAL A 94 -5.58 -19.49 2.01
N ASP A 95 -6.06 -19.88 3.19
CA ASP A 95 -5.51 -20.94 4.01
C ASP A 95 -6.63 -21.97 4.33
N PRO A 96 -6.33 -23.20 4.78
CA PRO A 96 -7.36 -24.19 5.10
C PRO A 96 -8.39 -23.77 6.16
N THR A 97 -8.06 -22.75 6.96
CA THR A 97 -8.90 -22.25 8.06
C THR A 97 -9.60 -20.92 7.73
N GLY A 98 -9.47 -20.43 6.50
CA GLY A 98 -10.11 -19.19 6.07
C GLY A 98 -9.27 -18.37 5.09
N TYR A 99 -9.42 -17.05 5.11
CA TYR A 99 -8.71 -16.18 4.18
C TYR A 99 -8.33 -14.82 4.78
N GLN A 100 -7.23 -14.28 4.28
CA GLN A 100 -6.71 -12.96 4.61
C GLN A 100 -7.70 -11.88 4.20
N LEU A 101 -7.83 -10.90 5.09
CA LEU A 101 -8.51 -9.65 4.85
C LEU A 101 -7.52 -8.49 4.96
N VAL A 102 -7.71 -7.46 4.13
CA VAL A 102 -6.94 -6.22 4.20
C VAL A 102 -7.88 -5.05 4.49
N PRO A 103 -7.78 -4.39 5.66
CA PRO A 103 -8.49 -3.16 5.93
C PRO A 103 -7.90 -2.01 5.10
N ILE A 104 -8.78 -1.20 4.51
CA ILE A 104 -8.43 0.07 3.88
C ILE A 104 -9.04 1.17 4.74
N LEU A 105 -8.19 2.00 5.34
CA LEU A 105 -8.61 3.08 6.22
C LEU A 105 -8.82 4.35 5.41
N VAL A 106 -9.91 5.07 5.66
CA VAL A 106 -10.16 6.38 5.04
C VAL A 106 -10.22 7.47 6.10
N TYR A 107 -9.28 8.41 5.98
CA TYR A 107 -9.21 9.65 6.73
C TYR A 107 -9.72 10.80 5.85
N HIS A 108 -10.14 11.90 6.46
CA HIS A 108 -10.53 13.11 5.74
C HIS A 108 -9.68 14.27 6.23
N ASN A 109 -10.24 15.14 7.06
CA ASN A 109 -9.55 16.31 7.57
C ASN A 109 -8.82 15.99 8.88
N LEU A 110 -7.75 16.72 9.16
CA LEU A 110 -6.99 16.64 10.41
C LEU A 110 -6.91 18.04 11.03
N GLY A 111 -6.92 18.09 12.35
CA GLY A 111 -6.81 19.35 13.09
C GLY A 111 -5.90 19.22 14.28
N ALA A 112 -5.48 20.36 14.83
CA ALA A 112 -4.77 20.40 16.13
C ALA A 112 -5.58 19.68 17.22
N GLN A 113 -6.90 19.80 17.17
CA GLN A 113 -7.87 19.06 17.99
C GLN A 113 -8.94 18.44 17.08
N SER A 114 -9.67 17.45 17.60
CA SER A 114 -10.84 16.90 16.92
C SER A 114 -11.94 17.97 16.81
N SER A 115 -12.65 18.00 15.68
CA SER A 115 -13.76 18.93 15.46
C SER A 115 -14.79 18.36 14.51
N GLY A 116 -16.02 18.16 14.97
CA GLY A 116 -17.00 17.41 14.18
C GLY A 116 -16.55 15.96 13.91
N ARG A 117 -17.30 15.26 13.07
CA ARG A 117 -17.17 13.79 12.91
C ARG A 117 -15.96 13.34 12.09
N LEU A 118 -15.51 14.15 11.14
CA LEU A 118 -14.49 13.80 10.13
C LEU A 118 -13.21 14.63 10.23
N VAL A 119 -13.02 15.38 11.32
CA VAL A 119 -11.74 16.05 11.63
C VAL A 119 -11.08 15.33 12.80
N LEU A 120 -10.09 14.48 12.52
CA LEU A 120 -9.35 13.75 13.55
C LEU A 120 -8.23 14.63 14.12
N GLY A 121 -8.05 14.59 15.44
CA GLY A 121 -6.95 15.30 16.11
C GLY A 121 -5.59 14.72 15.72
N VAL A 122 -4.60 15.57 15.48
CA VAL A 122 -3.25 15.16 15.05
C VAL A 122 -2.56 14.19 16.03
N GLN A 123 -2.81 14.35 17.34
CA GLN A 123 -2.30 13.43 18.35
C GLN A 123 -2.89 12.02 18.21
N ALA A 124 -4.21 11.93 18.00
CA ALA A 124 -4.89 10.65 17.78
C ALA A 124 -4.44 10.00 16.47
N PHE A 125 -4.26 10.78 15.41
CA PHE A 125 -3.69 10.28 14.16
C PHE A 125 -2.29 9.68 14.36
N ALA A 126 -1.39 10.41 15.03
CA ALA A 126 -0.05 9.93 15.32
C ALA A 126 -0.06 8.68 16.20
N GLU A 127 -0.96 8.60 17.18
CA GLU A 127 -1.12 7.43 18.04
C GLU A 127 -1.56 6.19 17.23
N GLN A 128 -2.53 6.34 16.32
CA GLN A 128 -2.97 5.27 15.42
C GLN A 128 -1.83 4.79 14.51
N MET A 129 -1.05 5.70 13.91
CA MET A 129 0.08 5.32 13.05
C MET A 129 1.19 4.60 13.83
N ASN A 130 1.52 5.09 15.03
CA ASN A 130 2.49 4.43 15.90
C ASN A 130 2.01 3.07 16.40
N TYR A 131 0.70 2.92 16.63
CA TYR A 131 0.09 1.62 16.93
C TYR A 131 0.31 0.63 15.77
N LEU A 132 0.02 1.03 14.53
CA LEU A 132 0.27 0.19 13.35
C LEU A 132 1.74 -0.27 13.30
N LYS A 133 2.69 0.65 13.49
CA LYS A 133 4.12 0.33 13.49
C LYS A 133 4.51 -0.62 14.62
N ARG A 134 4.09 -0.32 15.87
CA ARG A 134 4.45 -1.08 17.07
C ARG A 134 3.89 -2.50 17.04
N GLU A 135 2.63 -2.67 16.63
CA GLU A 135 2.01 -3.98 16.48
C GLU A 135 2.50 -4.71 15.21
N GLY A 136 3.35 -4.05 14.41
CA GLY A 136 3.95 -4.51 13.15
C GLY A 136 2.92 -4.89 12.10
N TYR A 137 1.92 -4.03 11.95
CA TYR A 137 1.20 -3.91 10.69
C TYR A 137 2.15 -3.39 9.61
N ARG A 138 1.88 -3.78 8.37
CA ARG A 138 2.60 -3.35 7.18
C ARG A 138 1.67 -2.48 6.36
N VAL A 139 1.99 -1.20 6.28
CA VAL A 139 1.25 -0.30 5.41
C VAL A 139 1.70 -0.55 3.98
N VAL A 140 0.79 -1.05 3.15
CA VAL A 140 1.03 -1.32 1.73
C VAL A 140 0.35 -0.24 0.89
N SER A 141 0.91 0.03 -0.29
CA SER A 141 0.31 0.99 -1.21
C SER A 141 -1.01 0.47 -1.76
N LEU A 142 -1.89 1.38 -2.19
CA LEU A 142 -3.15 1.01 -2.83
C LEU A 142 -2.92 0.23 -4.13
N ALA A 143 -1.85 0.55 -4.87
CA ALA A 143 -1.46 -0.18 -6.08
C ALA A 143 -1.09 -1.64 -5.77
N GLU A 144 -0.29 -1.90 -4.72
CA GLU A 144 0.03 -3.26 -4.28
C GLU A 144 -1.21 -4.04 -3.85
N PHE A 145 -2.14 -3.37 -3.17
CA PHE A 145 -3.44 -3.98 -2.84
C PHE A 145 -4.23 -4.37 -4.10
N VAL A 146 -4.30 -3.51 -5.11
CA VAL A 146 -5.01 -3.83 -6.36
C VAL A 146 -4.29 -4.92 -7.17
N GLU A 147 -2.96 -5.00 -7.11
CA GLU A 147 -2.21 -6.13 -7.68
C GLU A 147 -2.49 -7.45 -6.95
N TRP A 148 -2.65 -7.41 -5.63
CA TRP A 148 -3.07 -8.57 -4.84
C TRP A 148 -4.47 -9.04 -5.20
N LEU A 149 -5.42 -8.13 -5.41
CA LEU A 149 -6.76 -8.47 -5.93
C LEU A 149 -6.69 -9.18 -7.30
N ARG A 150 -5.63 -8.93 -8.08
CA ARG A 150 -5.38 -9.54 -9.39
C ARG A 150 -4.46 -10.75 -9.34
N LEU A 151 -4.13 -11.23 -8.14
CA LEU A 151 -3.22 -12.35 -7.87
C LEU A 151 -1.83 -12.17 -8.50
N LYS A 152 -1.37 -10.92 -8.65
CA LYS A 152 -0.05 -10.60 -9.21
C LYS A 152 1.03 -10.45 -8.15
N ARG A 153 0.65 -10.26 -6.89
CA ARG A 153 1.53 -10.04 -5.74
C ARG A 153 0.90 -10.65 -4.49
N GLN A 154 1.71 -11.25 -3.62
CA GLN A 154 1.29 -11.65 -2.27
C GLN A 154 1.52 -10.48 -1.33
N LEU A 155 0.59 -10.27 -0.39
CA LEU A 155 0.75 -9.29 0.67
C LEU A 155 1.13 -9.95 2.00
N PRO A 156 1.86 -9.24 2.88
CA PRO A 156 2.05 -9.67 4.25
C PRO A 156 0.71 -9.86 4.99
N ARG A 157 0.61 -10.81 5.93
CA ARG A 157 -0.64 -11.10 6.65
C ARG A 157 -1.21 -9.89 7.39
N LYS A 158 -0.36 -9.10 8.06
CA LYS A 158 -0.78 -7.87 8.78
C LYS A 158 -0.79 -6.62 7.90
N SER A 159 -1.29 -6.72 6.66
CA SER A 159 -1.36 -5.58 5.74
C SER A 159 -2.50 -4.63 6.06
N VAL A 160 -2.29 -3.34 5.85
CA VAL A 160 -3.29 -2.27 5.95
C VAL A 160 -3.01 -1.22 4.87
N VAL A 161 -4.05 -0.57 4.34
CA VAL A 161 -3.91 0.52 3.37
C VAL A 161 -4.42 1.82 3.98
N LEU A 162 -3.72 2.92 3.72
CA LEU A 162 -4.10 4.27 4.19
C LEU A 162 -4.57 5.12 3.01
N THR A 163 -5.78 5.67 3.13
CA THR A 163 -6.37 6.57 2.14
C THR A 163 -6.87 7.86 2.80
N PHE A 164 -6.82 8.96 2.06
CA PHE A 164 -7.24 10.28 2.51
C PHE A 164 -8.14 10.90 1.43
N ASP A 165 -9.37 11.26 1.79
CA ASP A 165 -10.33 11.80 0.84
C ASP A 165 -10.30 13.35 0.83
N ASP A 166 -10.96 13.92 -0.17
CA ASP A 166 -11.24 15.34 -0.42
C ASP A 166 -10.07 16.23 -0.84
N GLY A 167 -8.85 15.97 -0.41
CA GLY A 167 -7.68 16.80 -0.76
C GLY A 167 -7.49 18.02 0.14
N TYR A 168 -7.74 17.85 1.44
CA TYR A 168 -7.51 18.89 2.44
C TYR A 168 -6.02 19.21 2.65
N GLN A 169 -5.73 20.51 2.85
CA GLN A 169 -4.41 21.04 3.18
C GLN A 169 -3.82 20.39 4.45
N SER A 170 -4.68 19.99 5.38
CA SER A 170 -4.33 19.30 6.61
C SER A 170 -3.53 18.01 6.40
N PHE A 171 -3.66 17.35 5.24
CA PHE A 171 -2.84 16.19 4.91
C PHE A 171 -1.37 16.57 4.89
N ARG A 172 -1.01 17.62 4.15
CA ARG A 172 0.38 18.10 4.03
C ARG A 172 0.90 18.63 5.37
N GLU A 173 0.04 19.27 6.15
CA GLU A 173 0.42 19.86 7.43
C GLU A 173 0.63 18.82 8.55
N TYR A 174 -0.27 17.84 8.65
CA TYR A 174 -0.32 16.94 9.80
C TYR A 174 -0.05 15.46 9.46
N ALA A 175 -0.59 14.94 8.35
CA ALA A 175 -0.43 13.52 8.00
C ALA A 175 0.95 13.23 7.42
N TYR A 176 1.35 14.00 6.41
CA TYR A 176 2.61 13.87 5.67
C TYR A 176 3.84 13.69 6.58
N PRO A 177 4.13 14.55 7.58
CA PRO A 177 5.34 14.41 8.38
C PRO A 177 5.37 13.11 9.20
N VAL A 178 4.21 12.66 9.70
CA VAL A 178 4.09 11.41 10.46
C VAL A 178 4.32 10.21 9.55
N LEU A 179 3.63 10.18 8.39
CA LEU A 179 3.74 9.09 7.43
C LEU A 179 5.16 8.98 6.87
N LYS A 180 5.79 10.11 6.52
CA LYS A 180 7.16 10.15 6.02
C LYS A 180 8.16 9.61 7.06
N LYS A 181 8.02 10.00 8.34
CA LYS A 181 8.87 9.50 9.43
C LYS A 181 8.75 7.99 9.62
N LEU A 182 7.55 7.43 9.40
CA LEU A 182 7.30 5.99 9.54
C LEU A 182 7.57 5.18 8.27
N GLY A 183 7.79 5.84 7.13
CA GLY A 183 7.93 5.22 5.82
C GLY A 183 6.62 4.60 5.32
N PHE A 184 5.47 5.16 5.71
CA PHE A 184 4.15 4.63 5.34
C PHE A 184 3.67 5.25 4.03
N PRO A 185 3.35 4.44 3.00
CA PRO A 185 2.67 4.95 1.82
C PRO A 185 1.21 5.32 2.15
N ALA A 186 0.65 6.24 1.36
CA ALA A 186 -0.77 6.56 1.41
C ALA A 186 -1.27 7.06 0.05
N THR A 187 -2.57 6.93 -0.19
CA THR A 187 -3.25 7.46 -1.36
C THR A 187 -4.17 8.60 -0.98
N LEU A 188 -4.11 9.72 -1.70
CA LEU A 188 -5.05 10.82 -1.62
C LEU A 188 -6.07 10.69 -2.75
N PHE A 189 -7.35 10.65 -2.43
CA PHE A 189 -8.44 10.80 -3.40
C PHE A 189 -8.90 12.25 -3.41
N VAL A 190 -8.70 12.96 -4.51
CA VAL A 190 -9.01 14.39 -4.62
C VAL A 190 -10.06 14.65 -5.71
N TYR A 191 -11.02 15.51 -5.41
CA TYR A 191 -11.99 15.97 -6.41
C TYR A 191 -11.55 17.31 -6.98
N THR A 192 -11.63 17.42 -8.29
CA THR A 192 -10.83 18.43 -9.01
C THR A 192 -11.29 19.86 -8.78
N ASP A 193 -12.58 20.08 -8.52
CA ASP A 193 -13.12 21.41 -8.29
C ASP A 193 -12.71 21.98 -6.93
N TYR A 194 -12.24 21.16 -5.99
CA TYR A 194 -11.71 21.64 -4.72
C TYR A 194 -10.25 22.04 -4.79
N VAL A 195 -9.47 21.49 -5.71
CA VAL A 195 -8.03 21.71 -5.79
C VAL A 195 -7.74 23.20 -5.99
N GLY A 196 -7.09 23.83 -5.00
CA GLY A 196 -6.81 25.27 -4.99
C GLY A 196 -8.03 26.18 -4.79
N ALA A 197 -9.21 25.65 -4.47
CA ALA A 197 -10.44 26.43 -4.29
C ALA A 197 -10.43 27.30 -3.01
N SER A 198 -9.59 26.97 -2.03
CA SER A 198 -9.43 27.73 -0.80
C SER A 198 -8.08 27.45 -0.13
N ARG A 199 -7.76 28.18 0.94
CA ARG A 199 -6.57 27.90 1.77
C ARG A 199 -6.58 26.51 2.43
N ASN A 200 -7.77 25.91 2.57
CA ASN A 200 -7.94 24.58 3.15
C ASN A 200 -7.85 23.45 2.12
N ALA A 201 -7.70 23.78 0.83
CA ALA A 201 -7.55 22.81 -0.24
C ALA A 201 -6.11 22.78 -0.74
N LEU A 202 -5.60 21.57 -0.99
CA LEU A 202 -4.32 21.39 -1.66
C LEU A 202 -4.36 22.02 -3.07
N SER A 203 -3.25 22.63 -3.49
CA SER A 203 -3.05 23.09 -4.87
C SER A 203 -2.45 21.98 -5.75
N TRP A 204 -2.54 22.14 -7.07
CA TRP A 204 -1.89 21.21 -8.01
C TRP A 204 -0.37 21.11 -7.81
N GLU A 205 0.29 22.23 -7.47
CA GLU A 205 1.72 22.24 -7.16
C GLU A 205 2.03 21.41 -5.91
N GLN A 206 1.22 21.55 -4.85
CA GLN A 206 1.39 20.77 -3.63
C GLN A 206 1.13 19.27 -3.87
N LEU A 207 0.10 18.93 -4.65
CA LEU A 207 -0.18 17.54 -5.04
C LEU A 207 0.97 16.95 -5.86
N LYS A 208 1.56 17.72 -6.78
CA LYS A 208 2.74 17.31 -7.54
C LYS A 208 3.96 17.07 -6.64
N GLY A 209 4.17 17.93 -5.63
CA GLY A 209 5.21 17.75 -4.63
C GLY A 209 5.00 16.47 -3.80
N LEU A 210 3.78 16.21 -3.35
CA LEU A 210 3.43 14.98 -2.61
C LEU A 210 3.65 13.73 -3.48
N ALA A 211 3.26 13.78 -4.76
CA ALA A 211 3.49 12.69 -5.70
C ALA A 211 4.99 12.40 -5.92
N ALA A 212 5.81 13.44 -6.03
CA ALA A 212 7.26 13.30 -6.15
C ALA A 212 7.91 12.68 -4.89
N GLU A 213 7.29 12.85 -3.72
CA GLU A 213 7.72 12.25 -2.45
C GLU A 213 7.22 10.81 -2.26
N GLY A 214 6.50 10.25 -3.23
CA GLY A 214 6.03 8.86 -3.25
C GLY A 214 4.60 8.65 -2.75
N PHE A 215 3.83 9.71 -2.50
CA PHE A 215 2.40 9.58 -2.18
C PHE A 215 1.57 9.41 -3.45
N ASP A 216 0.55 8.57 -3.39
CA ASP A 216 -0.32 8.31 -4.54
C ASP A 216 -1.47 9.32 -4.57
N VAL A 217 -1.83 9.84 -5.75
CA VAL A 217 -2.90 10.85 -5.92
C VAL A 217 -3.87 10.38 -6.99
N GLN A 218 -5.13 10.16 -6.59
CA GLN A 218 -6.17 9.48 -7.37
C GLN A 218 -7.48 10.29 -7.38
N ALA A 219 -8.45 9.88 -8.20
CA ALA A 219 -9.64 10.68 -8.46
C ALA A 219 -10.75 10.48 -7.40
N HIS A 220 -11.40 11.58 -7.04
CA HIS A 220 -12.61 11.59 -6.20
C HIS A 220 -13.81 12.25 -6.88
N SER A 221 -13.95 12.05 -8.20
CA SER A 221 -14.86 12.78 -9.11
C SER A 221 -14.42 14.23 -9.41
N LYS A 222 -15.27 14.98 -10.12
CA LYS A 222 -15.01 16.40 -10.42
C LYS A 222 -15.52 17.28 -9.29
N THR A 223 -16.78 17.09 -8.88
CA THR A 223 -17.50 18.02 -7.99
C THR A 223 -17.77 17.48 -6.59
N HIS A 224 -17.52 16.19 -6.34
CA HIS A 224 -17.90 15.49 -5.11
C HIS A 224 -19.43 15.35 -4.89
N GLY A 225 -20.22 15.41 -5.98
CA GLY A 225 -21.65 15.10 -5.94
C GLY A 225 -21.97 13.60 -5.82
N ASP A 226 -23.22 13.26 -5.44
CA ASP A 226 -23.71 11.88 -5.57
C ASP A 226 -23.72 11.48 -7.06
N LEU A 227 -22.89 10.49 -7.39
CA LEU A 227 -22.69 10.09 -8.77
C LEU A 227 -23.82 9.21 -9.30
N ARG A 228 -24.73 8.73 -8.45
CA ARG A 228 -25.92 8.01 -8.91
C ARG A 228 -26.84 8.95 -9.67
N ARG A 229 -27.71 8.37 -10.49
CA ARG A 229 -28.71 9.12 -11.25
C ARG A 229 -29.65 9.87 -10.31
N ALA A 230 -29.85 11.16 -10.56
CA ALA A 230 -30.76 11.98 -9.76
C ALA A 230 -32.23 11.73 -10.15
N PRO A 231 -33.19 11.93 -9.24
CA PRO A 231 -34.61 11.85 -9.58
C PRO A 231 -34.97 12.81 -10.73
N GLY A 232 -35.61 12.30 -11.77
CA GLY A 232 -36.01 13.07 -12.96
C GLY A 232 -34.87 13.35 -13.96
N GLU A 233 -33.64 12.87 -13.71
CA GLU A 233 -32.52 13.00 -14.64
C GLU A 233 -32.68 12.03 -15.83
N THR A 234 -32.77 12.58 -17.04
CA THR A 234 -32.83 11.80 -18.28
C THR A 234 -31.50 11.09 -18.55
N ASP A 235 -31.50 10.03 -19.36
CA ASP A 235 -30.28 9.31 -19.76
C ASP A 235 -29.20 10.24 -20.35
N ALA A 236 -29.61 11.17 -21.21
CA ALA A 236 -28.69 12.11 -21.85
C ALA A 236 -28.06 13.09 -20.85
N GLN A 237 -28.84 13.57 -19.88
CA GLN A 237 -28.33 14.42 -18.80
C GLN A 237 -27.35 13.66 -17.91
N TYR A 238 -27.71 12.43 -17.51
CA TYR A 238 -26.87 11.60 -16.68
C TYR A 238 -25.55 11.24 -17.37
N ALA A 239 -25.60 10.81 -18.63
CA ALA A 239 -24.41 10.53 -19.43
C ALA A 239 -23.48 11.74 -19.56
N LYS A 240 -24.05 12.92 -19.84
CA LYS A 240 -23.28 14.18 -19.91
C LYS A 240 -22.63 14.52 -18.57
N ARG A 241 -23.35 14.37 -17.46
CA ARG A 241 -22.81 14.60 -16.12
C ARG A 241 -21.70 13.61 -15.78
N MET A 242 -21.88 12.31 -16.06
CA MET A 242 -20.85 11.29 -15.83
C MET A 242 -19.61 11.50 -16.70
N GLN A 243 -19.75 12.03 -17.91
CA GLN A 243 -18.61 12.46 -18.72
C GLN A 243 -17.80 13.55 -17.99
N ALA A 244 -18.46 14.55 -17.43
CA ALA A 244 -17.79 15.59 -16.64
C ALA A 244 -17.20 15.04 -15.33
N GLU A 245 -17.96 14.24 -14.59
CA GLU A 245 -17.55 13.74 -13.26
C GLU A 245 -16.45 12.69 -13.30
N LEU A 246 -16.37 11.90 -14.37
CA LEU A 246 -15.49 10.71 -14.43
C LEU A 246 -14.44 10.78 -15.54
N ALA A 247 -14.71 11.44 -16.67
CA ALA A 247 -13.77 11.47 -17.79
C ALA A 247 -12.86 12.71 -17.79
N GLU A 248 -13.32 13.85 -17.25
CA GLU A 248 -12.50 15.06 -17.15
C GLU A 248 -11.40 14.98 -16.08
N PRO A 249 -11.64 14.44 -14.86
CA PRO A 249 -10.61 14.38 -13.84
C PRO A 249 -9.34 13.66 -14.29
N PRO A 250 -9.38 12.45 -14.89
CA PRO A 250 -8.17 11.80 -15.39
C PRO A 250 -7.34 12.68 -16.35
N ARG A 251 -7.99 13.44 -17.24
CA ARG A 251 -7.32 14.34 -18.18
C ARG A 251 -6.67 15.52 -17.47
N LEU A 252 -7.31 16.05 -16.43
CA LEU A 252 -6.77 17.14 -15.64
C LEU A 252 -5.56 16.68 -14.81
N PHE A 253 -5.64 15.50 -14.19
CA PHE A 253 -4.50 14.90 -13.48
C PHE A 253 -3.32 14.67 -14.42
N GLN A 254 -3.54 14.08 -15.58
CA GLN A 254 -2.49 13.88 -16.58
C GLN A 254 -1.84 15.20 -17.00
N ARG A 255 -2.63 16.28 -17.16
CA ARG A 255 -2.12 17.60 -17.53
C ARG A 255 -1.34 18.28 -16.41
N GLN A 256 -1.80 18.20 -15.16
CA GLN A 256 -1.23 18.94 -14.03
C GLN A 256 -0.07 18.20 -13.37
N LEU A 257 -0.19 16.87 -13.25
CA LEU A 257 0.76 16.01 -12.52
C LEU A 257 1.66 15.20 -13.45
N GLY A 258 1.33 15.09 -14.74
CA GLY A 258 2.04 14.21 -15.68
C GLY A 258 1.72 12.72 -15.46
N GLN A 259 0.79 12.40 -14.57
CA GLN A 259 0.38 11.04 -14.21
C GLN A 259 -1.14 10.91 -14.33
N GLY A 260 -1.59 9.81 -14.94
CA GLY A 260 -3.00 9.45 -14.99
C GLY A 260 -3.46 8.81 -13.68
N VAL A 261 -4.77 8.88 -13.44
CA VAL A 261 -5.43 8.15 -12.35
C VAL A 261 -5.86 6.78 -12.83
N GLN A 262 -5.82 5.80 -11.92
CA GLN A 262 -6.32 4.45 -12.17
C GLN A 262 -7.48 4.11 -11.23
N PHE A 263 -7.62 4.85 -10.13
CA PHE A 263 -8.50 4.54 -9.02
C PHE A 263 -9.50 5.66 -8.79
N LEU A 264 -10.70 5.29 -8.35
CA LEU A 264 -11.79 6.21 -8.03
C LEU A 264 -12.31 5.93 -6.62
N ALA A 265 -12.35 6.92 -5.74
CA ALA A 265 -13.22 6.87 -4.57
C ALA A 265 -14.59 7.45 -4.94
N TYR A 266 -15.67 6.73 -4.64
CA TYR A 266 -17.02 7.25 -4.82
C TYR A 266 -17.32 8.30 -3.74
N PRO A 267 -17.76 9.52 -4.08
CA PRO A 267 -18.30 10.46 -3.12
C PRO A 267 -19.37 9.78 -2.24
N TYR A 268 -19.26 9.95 -0.93
CA TYR A 268 -20.13 9.31 0.08
C TYR A 268 -20.16 7.77 0.05
N GLY A 269 -19.28 7.14 -0.72
CA GLY A 269 -19.23 5.69 -0.99
C GLY A 269 -20.49 5.12 -1.65
N ARG A 270 -21.29 5.97 -2.33
CA ARG A 270 -22.55 5.56 -2.95
C ARG A 270 -22.33 5.02 -4.36
N VAL A 271 -22.89 3.84 -4.62
CA VAL A 271 -22.76 3.16 -5.92
C VAL A 271 -23.95 2.24 -6.19
N ASP A 272 -24.39 2.22 -7.44
CA ASP A 272 -25.39 1.30 -8.01
C ASP A 272 -24.89 0.71 -9.34
N ASP A 273 -25.70 -0.13 -9.98
CA ASP A 273 -25.29 -0.87 -11.18
C ASP A 273 -25.20 0.02 -12.44
N ASP A 274 -26.00 1.10 -12.52
CA ASP A 274 -25.91 2.09 -13.60
C ASP A 274 -24.57 2.85 -13.50
N LEU A 275 -24.23 3.35 -12.31
CA LEU A 275 -22.94 4.01 -12.07
C LEU A 275 -21.75 3.07 -12.31
N LEU A 276 -21.83 1.80 -11.91
CA LEU A 276 -20.75 0.84 -12.17
C LEU A 276 -20.45 0.66 -13.65
N THR A 277 -21.49 0.68 -14.48
CA THR A 277 -21.34 0.60 -15.93
C THR A 277 -20.57 1.81 -16.44
N ARG A 278 -20.93 3.02 -15.99
CA ARG A 278 -20.24 4.27 -16.36
C ARG A 278 -18.78 4.30 -15.91
N VAL A 279 -18.49 3.86 -14.70
CA VAL A 279 -17.11 3.80 -14.16
C VAL A 279 -16.26 2.81 -14.96
N ARG A 280 -16.82 1.67 -15.32
CA ARG A 280 -16.14 0.67 -16.17
C ARG A 280 -15.86 1.22 -17.57
N GLU A 281 -16.79 1.94 -18.17
CA GLU A 281 -16.62 2.59 -19.47
C GLU A 281 -15.47 3.62 -19.47
N GLN A 282 -15.20 4.27 -18.33
CA GLN A 282 -14.07 5.21 -18.19
C GLN A 282 -12.71 4.54 -17.92
N GLY A 283 -12.68 3.21 -17.76
CA GLY A 283 -11.42 2.47 -17.62
C GLY A 283 -10.77 2.54 -16.24
N TYR A 284 -11.50 2.93 -15.18
CA TYR A 284 -11.00 2.83 -13.81
C TYR A 284 -10.69 1.37 -13.45
N ALA A 285 -9.49 1.12 -12.95
CA ALA A 285 -8.98 -0.19 -12.60
C ALA A 285 -9.61 -0.74 -11.31
N ALA A 286 -9.94 0.15 -10.37
CA ALA A 286 -10.56 -0.16 -9.09
C ALA A 286 -11.34 1.06 -8.58
N ALA A 287 -12.39 0.82 -7.79
CA ALA A 287 -13.18 1.88 -7.19
C ALA A 287 -13.68 1.54 -5.78
N PHE A 288 -13.75 2.55 -4.93
CA PHE A 288 -13.79 2.41 -3.48
C PHE A 288 -15.01 3.08 -2.86
N THR A 289 -15.68 2.33 -1.98
CA THR A 289 -16.83 2.75 -1.18
C THR A 289 -16.39 3.11 0.24
N VAL A 290 -17.34 3.34 1.16
CA VAL A 290 -17.07 3.62 2.59
C VAL A 290 -17.79 2.65 3.53
N ARG A 291 -17.91 1.38 3.12
CA ARG A 291 -18.43 0.29 3.97
C ARG A 291 -17.36 -0.15 4.96
N ARG A 292 -17.74 -0.28 6.23
CA ARG A 292 -16.84 -0.70 7.32
C ARG A 292 -16.57 -2.20 7.28
N GLU A 293 -15.78 -2.61 6.30
CA GLU A 293 -15.41 -4.00 6.02
C GLU A 293 -13.97 -4.05 5.51
N SER A 294 -13.25 -5.11 5.87
CA SER A 294 -11.95 -5.43 5.27
C SER A 294 -12.15 -6.30 4.02
N ASN A 295 -11.17 -6.30 3.12
CA ASN A 295 -11.33 -6.87 1.78
C ASN A 295 -10.51 -8.17 1.60
N PRO A 296 -11.10 -9.27 1.10
CA PRO A 296 -10.36 -10.42 0.61
C PRO A 296 -9.74 -10.17 -0.77
N SER A 297 -8.86 -11.06 -1.22
CA SER A 297 -8.22 -11.00 -2.55
C SER A 297 -9.24 -11.08 -3.70
N PHE A 298 -10.39 -11.69 -3.47
CA PHE A 298 -11.48 -11.83 -4.44
C PHE A 298 -12.56 -10.75 -4.28
N ALA A 299 -12.26 -9.64 -3.61
CA ALA A 299 -13.17 -8.48 -3.55
C ALA A 299 -13.46 -7.94 -4.96
N ARG A 300 -14.68 -7.45 -5.17
CA ARG A 300 -15.10 -6.90 -6.47
C ARG A 300 -14.35 -5.58 -6.73
N PRO A 301 -13.52 -5.46 -7.80
CA PRO A 301 -12.62 -4.32 -7.97
C PRO A 301 -13.29 -2.94 -7.99
N LEU A 302 -14.55 -2.84 -8.42
CA LEU A 302 -15.29 -1.56 -8.47
C LEU A 302 -16.24 -1.34 -7.28
N ARG A 303 -16.18 -2.20 -6.24
CA ARG A 303 -16.97 -2.11 -5.00
C ARG A 303 -16.09 -2.44 -3.78
N ILE A 304 -14.85 -1.96 -3.74
CA ILE A 304 -13.93 -2.22 -2.64
C ILE A 304 -14.38 -1.43 -1.40
N SER A 305 -14.35 -2.05 -0.23
CA SER A 305 -14.78 -1.45 1.03
C SER A 305 -13.64 -0.66 1.69
N ARG A 306 -13.97 0.47 2.33
CA ARG A 306 -13.04 1.27 3.14
C ARG A 306 -13.70 1.64 4.46
N SER A 307 -12.96 1.50 5.54
CA SER A 307 -13.43 1.81 6.88
C SER A 307 -13.10 3.25 7.24
N GLN A 308 -14.14 4.07 7.40
CA GLN A 308 -14.00 5.45 7.85
C GLN A 308 -13.43 5.53 9.26
N ILE A 309 -12.46 6.42 9.43
CA ILE A 309 -11.95 6.82 10.74
C ILE A 309 -12.68 8.08 11.18
N TYR A 310 -13.40 7.98 12.30
CA TYR A 310 -14.12 9.09 12.90
C TYR A 310 -13.31 9.71 14.04
N SER A 311 -13.58 10.97 14.34
CA SER A 311 -12.81 11.77 15.30
C SER A 311 -12.94 11.27 16.76
N GLU A 312 -14.07 10.64 17.09
CA GLU A 312 -14.37 10.05 18.40
C GLU A 312 -13.81 8.62 18.58
N MET A 313 -13.20 8.04 17.54
CA MET A 313 -12.73 6.66 17.57
C MET A 313 -11.55 6.52 18.54
N THR A 314 -11.74 5.74 19.61
CA THR A 314 -10.65 5.42 20.55
C THR A 314 -9.62 4.51 19.88
N LEU A 315 -8.40 4.45 20.42
CA LEU A 315 -7.36 3.55 19.90
C LEU A 315 -7.81 2.08 19.92
N GLU A 316 -8.58 1.68 20.93
CA GLU A 316 -9.13 0.33 21.04
C GLU A 316 -10.17 0.05 19.94
N GLN A 317 -11.06 1.01 19.66
CA GLN A 317 -12.02 0.90 18.56
C GLN A 317 -11.31 0.88 17.19
N PHE A 318 -10.24 1.66 17.05
CA PHE A 318 -9.36 1.64 15.88
C PHE A 318 -8.73 0.25 15.70
N ALA A 319 -8.16 -0.33 16.76
CA ALA A 319 -7.56 -1.66 16.72
C ALA A 319 -8.58 -2.75 16.30
N ARG A 320 -9.81 -2.71 16.84
CA ARG A 320 -10.89 -3.62 16.43
C ARG A 320 -11.31 -3.47 14.97
N ASN A 321 -11.05 -2.31 14.37
CA ASN A 321 -11.36 -2.04 12.96
C ASN A 321 -10.36 -2.71 12.00
N LEU A 322 -9.21 -3.18 12.50
CA LEU A 322 -8.15 -3.81 11.73
C LEU A 322 -8.37 -5.32 11.60
N ASN A 323 -9.55 -5.75 11.12
CA ASN A 323 -9.81 -7.16 10.90
C ASN A 323 -8.96 -7.70 9.73
N LEU A 324 -8.09 -8.66 10.01
CA LEU A 324 -7.08 -9.19 9.07
C LEU A 324 -7.39 -10.59 8.53
N PHE A 325 -8.39 -11.28 9.07
CA PHE A 325 -8.67 -12.66 8.68
C PHE A 325 -10.13 -13.01 8.86
N HIS A 326 -10.69 -13.73 7.89
CA HIS A 326 -11.99 -14.37 8.01
C HIS A 326 -11.75 -15.85 8.26
N HIS A 327 -12.27 -16.37 9.37
CA HIS A 327 -12.23 -17.81 9.64
C HIS A 327 -13.40 -18.50 8.93
N GLU A 328 -13.08 -19.48 8.09
CA GLU A 328 -14.05 -20.32 7.42
C GLU A 328 -13.52 -21.75 7.37
N THR A 329 -14.33 -22.71 7.79
CA THR A 329 -13.96 -24.13 7.68
C THR A 329 -14.37 -24.60 6.29
N LEU A 330 -13.41 -24.65 5.36
CA LEU A 330 -13.62 -25.29 4.06
C LEU A 330 -13.76 -26.80 4.31
N ARG A 331 -15.01 -27.27 4.47
CA ARG A 331 -15.34 -28.69 4.63
C ARG A 331 -15.39 -29.41 3.31
#